data_AF-A0A258C8E0-F1
#
_entry.id   AF-A0A258C8E0-F1
#
_cell.length_a   1.000
_cell.length_b   1.000
_cell.length_c   1.000
_cell.angle_alpha   90.00
_cell.angle_beta   90.00
_cell.angle_gamma   90.00
#
_symmetry.space_group_name_H-M   'P 1'
#
loop_
_entity.id
_entity.type
_entity.pdbx_description
1 polymer ?
#
loop_
_entity_poly.entity_id
_entity_poly.type
_entity_poly.pdbx_seq_one_letter_code
_entity_poly.pdbx_strand_id
1 'polypeptide(L)'
;MTTSSSNTDTLPTVLAGPLLRRVEADRLVLWLVTTRPMTLSLVVESEAQGTQRVIPLEGTTCQRLPIGRDAVLHLIDVALEEALPRDCLIEYDLRIRSEGQAEQGIADWAPHLLYPGASRPSFVIKSRLDRVLHGSCRKPHHAAKDGLLCVDELIEQQLDNPEGRPALLLMTGDQVYADDVAGPMLVAIHALVHRLGLYGEQLEGAVVDDSAELFGHPATYYRREELLPAFKSNEALRERFFGGVEKPVFTTSNGQNHLITFGEVMA
;
A
#
# COMPACT_ATOMS: atom_id res chain seq x y z
N MET A 1 -7.31 18.58 -26.28
CA MET A 1 -7.44 18.87 -24.82
C MET A 1 -8.90 18.67 -24.44
N THR A 2 -9.28 17.44 -24.14
CA THR A 2 -10.59 17.09 -23.61
C THR A 2 -10.41 16.84 -22.12
N THR A 3 -10.72 17.86 -21.32
CA THR A 3 -10.84 17.72 -19.87
C THR A 3 -12.07 16.86 -19.58
N SER A 4 -11.82 15.57 -19.33
CA SER A 4 -12.79 14.68 -18.69
C SER A 4 -13.15 15.27 -17.33
N SER A 5 -14.37 15.80 -17.20
CA SER A 5 -14.94 16.14 -15.91
C SER A 5 -15.25 14.83 -15.18
N SER A 6 -14.27 14.27 -14.48
CA SER A 6 -14.50 13.14 -13.59
C SER A 6 -15.45 13.58 -12.49
N ASN A 7 -16.63 12.99 -12.45
CA ASN A 7 -17.58 13.19 -11.36
C ASN A 7 -16.90 12.72 -10.06
N THR A 8 -16.49 13.66 -9.20
CA THR A 8 -15.61 13.37 -8.05
C THR A 8 -16.31 12.60 -6.93
N ASP A 9 -17.62 12.35 -7.04
CA ASP A 9 -18.41 11.61 -6.05
C ASP A 9 -18.23 10.09 -6.13
N THR A 10 -18.06 9.51 -7.33
CA THR A 10 -18.00 8.05 -7.49
C THR A 10 -16.59 7.52 -7.19
N LEU A 11 -16.49 6.55 -6.27
CA LEU A 11 -15.22 5.85 -6.00
C LEU A 11 -14.85 4.92 -7.17
N PRO A 12 -13.56 4.82 -7.54
CA PRO A 12 -13.10 3.85 -8.54
C PRO A 12 -13.23 2.41 -8.01
N THR A 13 -13.29 1.42 -8.91
CA THR A 13 -13.36 0.01 -8.50
C THR A 13 -12.13 -0.41 -7.69
N VAL A 14 -10.93 -0.01 -8.12
CA VAL A 14 -9.66 -0.26 -7.44
C VAL A 14 -9.19 1.06 -6.81
N LEU A 15 -8.92 1.03 -5.51
CA LEU A 15 -8.50 2.18 -4.70
C LEU A 15 -6.97 2.28 -4.60
N ALA A 16 -6.29 1.14 -4.51
CA ALA A 16 -4.84 1.07 -4.42
C ALA A 16 -4.32 -0.25 -5.02
N GLY A 17 -3.12 -0.22 -5.61
CA GLY A 17 -2.50 -1.37 -6.24
C GLY A 17 -2.75 -1.47 -7.76
N PRO A 18 -2.42 -2.62 -8.38
CA PRO A 18 -1.91 -3.82 -7.72
C PRO A 18 -0.42 -3.66 -7.43
N LEU A 19 -0.01 -3.97 -6.20
CA LEU A 19 1.41 -3.98 -5.85
C LEU A 19 1.94 -5.41 -5.91
N LEU A 20 2.81 -5.68 -6.89
CA LEU A 20 3.57 -6.91 -6.97
C LEU A 20 4.71 -6.87 -5.93
N ARG A 21 4.47 -7.48 -4.76
CA ARG A 21 5.30 -7.30 -3.55
C ARG A 21 6.49 -8.23 -3.49
N ARG A 22 6.31 -9.47 -3.94
CA ARG A 22 7.31 -10.54 -3.95
C ARG A 22 7.19 -11.30 -5.25
N VAL A 23 8.32 -11.48 -5.92
CA VAL A 23 8.43 -12.18 -7.19
C VAL A 23 9.56 -13.18 -7.08
N GLU A 24 9.19 -14.45 -7.07
CA GLU A 24 10.10 -15.58 -7.14
C GLU A 24 9.63 -16.49 -8.29
N ALA A 25 10.50 -17.39 -8.73
CA ALA A 25 10.18 -18.25 -9.86
C ALA A 25 8.96 -19.15 -9.56
N ASP A 26 8.81 -19.59 -8.33
CA ASP A 26 7.76 -20.50 -7.85
C ASP A 26 6.70 -19.80 -6.98
N ARG A 27 6.78 -18.48 -6.78
CA ARG A 27 5.84 -17.76 -5.92
C ARG A 27 5.67 -16.30 -6.28
N LEU A 28 4.42 -15.85 -6.34
CA LEU A 28 4.05 -14.45 -6.54
C LEU A 28 3.17 -13.97 -5.39
N VAL A 29 3.49 -12.79 -4.84
CA VAL A 29 2.66 -12.14 -3.82
C VAL A 29 2.25 -10.76 -4.31
N LEU A 30 0.95 -10.50 -4.34
CA LEU A 30 0.36 -9.23 -4.74
C LEU A 30 -0.62 -8.74 -3.68
N TRP A 31 -0.91 -7.45 -3.68
CA TRP A 31 -2.10 -6.94 -3.03
C TRP A 31 -2.73 -5.80 -3.81
N LEU A 32 -4.03 -5.60 -3.58
CA LEU A 32 -4.79 -4.47 -4.06
C LEU A 32 -5.92 -4.18 -3.07
N VAL A 33 -6.45 -2.96 -3.12
CA VAL A 33 -7.65 -2.58 -2.37
C VAL A 33 -8.73 -2.21 -3.38
N THR A 34 -9.92 -2.77 -3.25
CA THR A 34 -11.08 -2.47 -4.10
C THR A 34 -12.24 -1.95 -3.26
N THR A 35 -13.20 -1.27 -3.90
CA THR A 35 -14.37 -0.73 -3.19
C THR A 35 -15.35 -1.78 -2.69
N ARG A 36 -15.25 -3.00 -3.21
CA ARG A 36 -16.10 -4.14 -2.84
C ARG A 36 -15.38 -5.45 -3.16
N PRO A 37 -15.82 -6.61 -2.64
CA PRO A 37 -15.19 -7.89 -2.95
C PRO A 37 -15.20 -8.19 -4.46
N MET A 38 -14.02 -8.38 -5.04
CA MET A 38 -13.83 -8.82 -6.43
C MET A 38 -13.45 -10.29 -6.52
N THR A 39 -13.89 -10.96 -7.59
CA THR A 39 -13.27 -12.21 -8.06
C THR A 39 -12.09 -11.85 -8.94
N LEU A 40 -10.95 -12.52 -8.73
CA LEU A 40 -9.69 -12.18 -9.37
C LEU A 40 -9.14 -13.39 -10.14
N SER A 41 -8.44 -13.12 -11.23
CA SER A 41 -7.59 -14.08 -11.92
C SER A 41 -6.26 -13.42 -12.29
N LEU A 42 -5.18 -14.19 -12.25
CA LEU A 42 -3.85 -13.72 -12.62
C LEU A 42 -3.41 -14.43 -13.90
N VAL A 43 -3.15 -13.66 -14.95
CA VAL A 43 -2.46 -14.16 -16.13
C VAL A 43 -0.97 -13.85 -15.99
N VAL A 44 -0.12 -14.81 -16.30
CA VAL A 44 1.33 -14.62 -16.45
C VAL A 44 1.78 -15.22 -17.76
N GLU A 45 2.58 -14.47 -18.51
CA GLU A 45 2.97 -14.81 -19.88
C GLU A 45 4.43 -14.44 -20.14
N SER A 46 5.16 -15.34 -20.80
CA SER A 46 6.49 -15.07 -21.36
C SER A 46 6.55 -15.66 -22.76
N GLU A 47 6.33 -14.81 -23.76
CA GLU A 47 6.31 -15.20 -25.17
C GLU A 47 7.63 -15.86 -25.59
N ALA A 48 8.77 -15.30 -25.17
CA ALA A 48 10.10 -15.82 -25.48
C ALA A 48 10.35 -17.25 -24.97
N GLN A 49 9.59 -17.69 -23.96
CA GLN A 49 9.73 -19.02 -23.34
C GLN A 49 8.48 -19.89 -23.55
N GLY A 50 7.51 -19.44 -24.36
CA GLY A 50 6.25 -20.15 -24.61
C GLY A 50 5.45 -20.43 -23.34
N THR A 51 5.61 -19.61 -22.29
CA THR A 51 4.91 -19.78 -21.01
C THR A 51 3.64 -18.94 -21.01
N GLN A 52 2.49 -19.54 -20.74
CA GLN A 52 1.25 -18.81 -20.48
C GLN A 52 0.44 -19.56 -19.42
N ARG A 53 0.01 -18.85 -18.37
CA ARG A 53 -0.81 -19.43 -17.30
C ARG A 53 -1.92 -18.46 -16.93
N VAL A 54 -3.09 -19.02 -16.66
CA VAL A 54 -4.24 -18.30 -16.09
C VAL A 54 -4.55 -18.96 -14.75
N ILE A 55 -4.45 -18.19 -13.69
CA ILE A 55 -4.51 -18.67 -12.31
C ILE A 55 -5.73 -18.05 -11.64
N PRO A 56 -6.80 -18.83 -11.37
CA PRO A 56 -7.91 -18.37 -10.55
C PRO A 56 -7.43 -18.03 -9.14
N LEU A 57 -7.82 -16.88 -8.61
CA LEU A 57 -7.42 -16.42 -7.28
C LEU A 57 -8.59 -16.57 -6.31
N GLU A 58 -8.71 -17.76 -5.74
CA GLU A 58 -9.80 -18.20 -4.87
C GLU A 58 -9.26 -18.97 -3.66
N GLY A 59 -10.04 -19.00 -2.57
CA GLY A 59 -9.68 -19.75 -1.37
C GLY A 59 -8.33 -19.30 -0.78
N THR A 60 -7.36 -20.20 -0.74
CA THR A 60 -6.06 -19.97 -0.09
C THR A 60 -5.14 -19.02 -0.87
N THR A 61 -5.36 -18.82 -2.17
CA THR A 61 -4.51 -17.94 -3.00
C THR A 61 -4.92 -16.48 -2.96
N CYS A 62 -6.09 -16.17 -2.37
CA CYS A 62 -6.59 -14.80 -2.23
C CYS A 62 -7.43 -14.62 -0.96
N GLN A 63 -6.85 -13.99 0.05
CA GLN A 63 -7.57 -13.57 1.24
C GLN A 63 -8.21 -12.20 1.01
N ARG A 64 -9.46 -12.05 1.43
CA ARG A 64 -10.23 -10.80 1.29
C ARG A 64 -10.55 -10.29 2.68
N LEU A 65 -10.04 -9.12 3.02
CA LEU A 65 -10.27 -8.44 4.30
C LEU A 65 -11.06 -7.15 4.05
N PRO A 66 -12.36 -7.11 4.36
CA PRO A 66 -13.08 -5.85 4.47
C PRO A 66 -12.45 -5.00 5.58
N ILE A 67 -12.00 -3.80 5.23
CA ILE A 67 -11.42 -2.82 6.16
C ILE A 67 -12.32 -1.58 6.31
N GLY A 68 -13.36 -1.49 5.48
CA GLY A 68 -14.39 -0.46 5.53
C GLY A 68 -15.61 -0.87 4.71
N ARG A 69 -16.64 -0.01 4.70
CA ARG A 69 -17.83 -0.19 3.87
C ARG A 69 -17.48 -0.28 2.39
N ASP A 70 -16.62 0.63 1.93
CA ASP A 70 -16.21 0.77 0.54
C ASP A 70 -14.71 0.49 0.37
N ALA A 71 -14.15 -0.43 1.17
CA ALA A 71 -12.73 -0.80 1.10
C ALA A 71 -12.52 -2.27 1.51
N VAL A 72 -12.01 -3.06 0.57
CA VAL A 72 -11.68 -4.47 0.74
C VAL A 72 -10.25 -4.68 0.27
N LEU A 73 -9.39 -5.14 1.17
CA LEU A 73 -8.03 -5.55 0.88
C LEU A 73 -8.03 -6.98 0.34
N HIS A 74 -7.39 -7.18 -0.80
CA HIS A 74 -7.14 -8.49 -1.41
C HIS A 74 -5.66 -8.81 -1.29
N LEU A 75 -5.33 -9.81 -0.47
CA LEU A 75 -3.99 -10.34 -0.29
C LEU A 75 -3.85 -11.60 -1.14
N ILE A 76 -3.00 -11.55 -2.15
CA ILE A 76 -2.81 -12.61 -3.13
C ILE A 76 -1.47 -13.27 -2.88
N ASP A 77 -1.48 -14.59 -2.71
CA ASP A 77 -0.28 -15.40 -2.48
C ASP A 77 -0.38 -16.69 -3.30
N VAL A 78 0.39 -16.73 -4.38
CA VAL A 78 0.29 -17.77 -5.40
C VAL A 78 1.58 -18.56 -5.39
N ALA A 79 1.53 -19.81 -4.94
CA ALA A 79 2.57 -20.80 -5.22
C ALA A 79 2.34 -21.41 -6.61
N LEU A 80 3.41 -21.59 -7.37
CA LEU A 80 3.38 -22.12 -8.73
C LEU A 80 4.02 -23.51 -8.73
N GLU A 81 3.30 -24.50 -9.24
CA GLU A 81 3.82 -25.88 -9.35
C GLU A 81 5.02 -25.97 -10.29
N GLU A 82 4.97 -25.20 -11.36
CA GLU A 82 6.07 -25.05 -12.30
C GLU A 82 6.70 -23.67 -12.13
N ALA A 83 8.02 -23.60 -12.07
CA ALA A 83 8.71 -22.33 -11.98
C ALA A 83 8.50 -21.46 -13.24
N LEU A 84 8.38 -20.15 -13.06
CA LEU A 84 8.49 -19.15 -14.11
C LEU A 84 9.94 -19.05 -14.60
N PRO A 85 10.13 -18.67 -15.87
CA PRO A 85 11.47 -18.47 -16.41
C PRO A 85 12.18 -17.30 -15.71
N ARG A 86 13.51 -17.32 -15.76
CA ARG A 86 14.37 -16.27 -15.22
C ARG A 86 15.05 -15.52 -16.36
N ASP A 87 15.50 -14.31 -16.07
CA ASP A 87 16.28 -13.45 -16.97
C ASP A 87 15.59 -13.12 -18.31
N CYS A 88 14.26 -13.18 -18.34
CA CYS A 88 13.43 -12.75 -19.48
C CYS A 88 12.25 -11.90 -19.00
N LEU A 89 11.60 -11.20 -19.93
CA LEU A 89 10.35 -10.50 -19.63
C LEU A 89 9.24 -11.51 -19.33
N ILE A 90 8.48 -11.19 -18.30
CA ILE A 90 7.22 -11.83 -17.95
C ILE A 90 6.18 -10.72 -17.87
N GLU A 91 5.18 -10.78 -18.73
CA GLU A 91 3.98 -9.96 -18.63
C GLU A 91 3.01 -10.58 -17.61
N TYR A 92 2.22 -9.73 -16.96
CA TYR A 92 1.11 -10.21 -16.15
C TYR A 92 -0.14 -9.36 -16.35
N ASP A 93 -1.29 -9.94 -16.04
CA ASP A 93 -2.57 -9.24 -16.04
C ASP A 93 -3.38 -9.69 -14.83
N LEU A 94 -3.55 -8.78 -13.87
CA LEU A 94 -4.44 -9.02 -12.74
C LEU A 94 -5.84 -8.58 -13.14
N ARG A 95 -6.66 -9.59 -13.45
CA ARG A 95 -8.01 -9.37 -13.94
C ARG A 95 -9.00 -9.33 -12.79
N ILE A 96 -9.95 -8.43 -12.90
CA ILE A 96 -10.98 -8.20 -11.90
C ILE A 96 -12.36 -8.49 -12.48
N ARG A 97 -13.24 -9.05 -11.66
CA ARG A 97 -14.62 -9.29 -12.03
C ARG A 97 -15.54 -9.02 -10.83
N SER A 98 -16.46 -8.08 -11.04
CA SER A 98 -17.62 -7.88 -10.17
C SER A 98 -18.71 -8.91 -10.49
N GLU A 99 -19.59 -9.18 -9.53
CA GLU A 99 -20.76 -10.01 -9.77
C GLU A 99 -21.63 -9.45 -10.92
N GLY A 100 -22.00 -10.31 -11.86
CA GLY A 100 -22.82 -9.95 -13.02
C GLY A 100 -22.13 -9.10 -14.09
N GLN A 101 -20.83 -8.81 -13.96
CA GLN A 101 -20.05 -8.05 -14.93
C GLN A 101 -19.02 -8.93 -15.66
N ALA A 102 -18.56 -8.46 -16.82
CA ALA A 102 -17.46 -9.08 -17.54
C ALA A 102 -16.14 -8.94 -16.76
N GLU A 103 -15.22 -9.89 -16.99
CA GLU A 103 -13.84 -9.78 -16.51
C GLU A 103 -13.13 -8.64 -17.26
N GLN A 104 -12.34 -7.86 -16.52
CA GLN A 104 -11.58 -6.73 -17.05
C GLN A 104 -10.09 -6.89 -16.71
N GLY A 105 -9.21 -6.67 -17.70
CA GLY A 105 -7.76 -6.64 -17.50
C GLY A 105 -7.24 -5.27 -17.07
N ILE A 106 -5.97 -5.18 -16.69
CA ILE A 106 -5.34 -3.92 -16.24
C ILE A 106 -5.48 -2.82 -17.29
N ALA A 107 -5.38 -3.14 -18.58
CA ALA A 107 -5.60 -2.18 -19.67
C ALA A 107 -7.00 -1.55 -19.66
N ASP A 108 -8.02 -2.27 -19.18
CA ASP A 108 -9.39 -1.78 -19.11
C ASP A 108 -9.63 -0.96 -17.84
N TRP A 109 -9.20 -1.47 -16.68
CA TRP A 109 -9.54 -0.86 -15.39
C TRP A 109 -8.51 0.15 -14.87
N ALA A 110 -7.25 0.07 -15.31
CA ALA A 110 -6.20 1.03 -15.00
C ALA A 110 -5.19 1.20 -16.15
N PRO A 111 -5.63 1.72 -17.32
CA PRO A 111 -4.75 1.99 -18.45
C PRO A 111 -3.58 2.94 -18.11
N HIS A 112 -3.74 3.76 -17.07
CA HIS A 112 -2.71 4.70 -16.59
C HIS A 112 -1.52 4.02 -15.89
N LEU A 113 -1.60 2.72 -15.59
CA LEU A 113 -0.48 1.94 -15.06
C LEU A 113 0.42 1.35 -16.16
N LEU A 114 0.03 1.50 -17.43
CA LEU A 114 0.75 0.94 -18.57
C LEU A 114 1.69 1.99 -19.18
N TYR A 115 2.92 1.56 -19.49
CA TYR A 115 3.83 2.37 -20.30
C TYR A 115 3.33 2.51 -21.74
N PRO A 116 3.75 3.57 -22.48
CA PRO A 116 3.34 3.77 -23.86
C PRO A 116 3.58 2.54 -24.74
N GLY A 117 2.52 2.05 -25.40
CA GLY A 117 2.58 0.88 -26.30
C GLY A 117 2.45 -0.48 -25.60
N ALA A 118 2.50 -0.54 -24.26
CA ALA A 118 2.28 -1.77 -23.52
C ALA A 118 0.78 -2.09 -23.40
N SER A 119 0.44 -3.37 -23.49
CA SER A 119 -0.93 -3.86 -23.20
C SER A 119 -1.07 -4.44 -21.79
N ARG A 120 0.06 -4.77 -21.15
CA ARG A 120 0.15 -5.39 -19.83
C ARG A 120 1.40 -4.89 -19.10
N PRO A 121 1.39 -4.81 -17.76
CA PRO A 121 2.62 -4.59 -17.01
C PRO A 121 3.55 -5.81 -17.11
N SER A 122 4.84 -5.60 -16.87
CA SER A 122 5.84 -6.65 -16.92
C SER A 122 6.81 -6.61 -15.74
N PHE A 123 7.50 -7.72 -15.50
CA PHE A 123 8.62 -7.84 -14.57
C PHE A 123 9.67 -8.83 -15.09
N VAL A 124 10.80 -8.91 -14.40
CA VAL A 124 11.89 -9.86 -14.68
C VAL A 124 12.30 -10.53 -13.37
N ILE A 125 12.42 -11.86 -13.39
CA ILE A 125 12.99 -12.63 -12.28
C ILE A 125 14.48 -12.83 -12.58
N LYS A 126 15.33 -12.05 -11.93
CA LYS A 126 16.79 -12.11 -12.17
C LYS A 126 17.40 -13.31 -11.46
N SER A 127 18.21 -14.11 -12.17
CA SER A 127 19.01 -15.19 -11.55
C SER A 127 20.16 -14.65 -10.70
N ARG A 128 20.58 -13.41 -10.96
CA ARG A 128 21.62 -12.69 -10.22
C ARG A 128 21.17 -11.27 -9.87
N LEU A 129 21.37 -10.86 -8.62
CA LEU A 129 21.15 -9.48 -8.18
C LEU A 129 22.30 -8.58 -8.65
N ASP A 130 22.21 -8.07 -9.87
CA ASP A 130 23.21 -7.19 -10.49
C ASP A 130 22.84 -5.69 -10.41
N ARG A 131 21.55 -5.38 -10.27
CA ARG A 131 21.00 -4.03 -10.15
C ARG A 131 19.99 -3.99 -9.03
N VAL A 132 20.35 -3.39 -7.90
CA VAL A 132 19.49 -3.25 -6.73
C VAL A 132 19.18 -1.78 -6.51
N LEU A 133 17.89 -1.44 -6.47
CA LEU A 133 17.44 -0.13 -6.03
C LEU A 133 17.21 -0.18 -4.52
N HIS A 134 17.59 0.88 -3.82
CA HIS A 134 17.40 0.99 -2.38
C HIS A 134 16.72 2.31 -2.05
N GLY A 135 15.76 2.25 -1.15
CA GLY A 135 15.04 3.42 -0.65
C GLY A 135 14.65 3.26 0.81
N SER A 136 14.44 4.39 1.47
CA SER A 136 13.92 4.48 2.84
C SER A 136 13.35 5.87 3.06
N CYS A 137 12.55 6.06 4.11
CA CYS A 137 12.15 7.38 4.58
C CYS A 137 11.36 8.20 3.54
N ARG A 138 10.40 7.58 2.85
CA ARG A 138 9.57 8.27 1.86
C ARG A 138 8.47 9.08 2.57
N LYS A 139 8.84 10.24 3.11
CA LYS A 139 7.93 11.15 3.84
C LYS A 139 6.96 11.83 2.87
N PRO A 140 5.64 11.54 2.91
CA PRO A 140 4.70 11.98 1.87
C PRO A 140 4.58 13.50 1.71
N HIS A 141 4.79 14.25 2.79
CA HIS A 141 4.65 15.71 2.82
C HIS A 141 6.00 16.44 2.88
N HIS A 142 7.10 15.77 2.50
CA HIS A 142 8.38 16.44 2.30
C HIS A 142 8.33 17.33 1.04
N ALA A 143 9.08 18.43 1.03
CA ALA A 143 9.04 19.40 -0.09
C ALA A 143 9.68 18.89 -1.39
N ALA A 144 10.50 17.84 -1.32
CA ALA A 144 11.12 17.23 -2.49
C ALA A 144 10.09 16.44 -3.31
N LYS A 145 10.35 16.32 -4.62
CA LYS A 145 9.60 15.41 -5.48
C LYS A 145 9.81 13.96 -5.05
N ASP A 146 8.87 13.11 -5.40
CA ASP A 146 8.92 11.69 -5.09
C ASP A 146 10.07 10.99 -5.85
N GLY A 147 10.94 10.32 -5.10
CA GLY A 147 12.07 9.58 -5.67
C GLY A 147 11.67 8.34 -6.48
N LEU A 148 10.46 7.81 -6.28
CA LEU A 148 9.97 6.68 -7.07
C LEU A 148 9.70 7.05 -8.54
N LEU A 149 9.57 8.34 -8.86
CA LEU A 149 9.49 8.80 -10.26
C LEU A 149 10.77 8.47 -11.03
N CYS A 150 11.93 8.55 -10.39
CA CYS A 150 13.19 8.13 -11.02
C CYS A 150 13.25 6.61 -11.24
N VAL A 151 12.57 5.83 -10.39
CA VAL A 151 12.45 4.38 -10.58
C VAL A 151 11.54 4.07 -11.76
N ASP A 152 10.42 4.78 -11.88
CA ASP A 152 9.49 4.68 -13.01
C ASP A 152 10.18 4.99 -14.35
N GLU A 153 10.89 6.12 -14.44
CA GLU A 153 11.68 6.50 -15.64
C GLU A 153 12.76 5.46 -15.99
N LEU A 154 13.45 4.91 -14.98
CA LEU A 154 14.45 3.87 -15.19
C LEU A 154 13.82 2.58 -15.74
N ILE A 155 12.62 2.22 -15.26
CA ILE A 155 11.88 1.07 -15.75
C ILE A 155 11.45 1.27 -17.20
N GLU A 156 10.88 2.44 -17.52
CA GLU A 156 10.46 2.78 -18.89
C GLU A 156 11.62 2.65 -19.89
N GLN A 157 12.80 3.17 -19.54
CA GLN A 157 14.00 3.08 -20.37
C GLN A 157 14.51 1.65 -20.60
N GLN A 158 14.13 0.70 -19.75
CA GLN A 158 14.56 -0.70 -19.79
C GLN A 158 13.38 -1.65 -20.02
N LEU A 159 12.24 -1.16 -20.50
CA LEU A 159 11.00 -1.92 -20.55
C LEU A 159 11.16 -3.26 -21.29
N ASP A 160 11.84 -3.20 -22.45
CA ASP A 160 12.09 -4.35 -23.32
C ASP A 160 13.48 -5.00 -23.11
N ASN A 161 14.23 -4.58 -22.10
CA ASN A 161 15.59 -5.04 -21.84
C ASN A 161 15.71 -5.77 -20.49
N PRO A 162 15.51 -7.11 -20.45
CA PRO A 162 15.64 -7.90 -19.23
C PRO A 162 16.96 -7.72 -18.47
N GLU A 163 18.07 -7.55 -19.19
CA GLU A 163 19.39 -7.39 -18.58
C GLU A 163 19.52 -6.05 -17.84
N GLY A 164 18.90 -5.00 -18.39
CA GLY A 164 18.90 -3.65 -17.84
C GLY A 164 17.89 -3.44 -16.70
N ARG A 165 16.85 -4.26 -16.61
CA ARG A 165 15.82 -4.16 -15.55
C ARG A 165 16.43 -4.32 -14.16
N PRO A 166 16.04 -3.46 -13.19
CA PRO A 166 16.40 -3.66 -11.79
C PRO A 166 15.89 -5.01 -11.26
N ALA A 167 16.72 -5.71 -10.50
CA ALA A 167 16.39 -7.01 -9.93
C ALA A 167 15.40 -6.90 -8.75
N LEU A 168 15.51 -5.84 -7.95
CA LEU A 168 14.57 -5.54 -6.88
C LEU A 168 14.66 -4.07 -6.43
N LEU A 169 13.58 -3.59 -5.81
CA LEU A 169 13.55 -2.40 -4.99
C LEU A 169 13.49 -2.80 -3.51
N LEU A 170 14.55 -2.48 -2.77
CA LEU A 170 14.67 -2.74 -1.35
C LEU A 170 14.27 -1.50 -0.54
N MET A 171 13.16 -1.60 0.18
CA MET A 171 12.66 -0.53 1.06
C MET A 171 12.90 -0.89 2.53
N THR A 172 13.93 -0.31 3.17
CA THR A 172 14.40 -0.75 4.51
C THR A 172 13.90 0.06 5.70
N GLY A 173 13.05 1.07 5.51
CA GLY A 173 12.53 1.86 6.64
C GLY A 173 11.53 2.91 6.21
N ASP A 174 10.70 3.33 7.18
CA ASP A 174 9.81 4.49 7.15
C ASP A 174 9.08 4.66 5.82
N GLN A 175 8.40 3.58 5.42
CA GLN A 175 7.48 3.56 4.28
C GLN A 175 6.15 4.24 4.63
N VAL A 176 5.82 4.29 5.92
CA VAL A 176 4.69 5.00 6.51
C VAL A 176 5.23 5.82 7.68
N TYR A 177 4.71 7.04 7.82
CA TYR A 177 4.99 7.92 8.96
C TYR A 177 3.73 7.98 9.81
N ALA A 178 3.79 7.41 11.02
CA ALA A 178 2.66 7.39 11.94
C ALA A 178 2.77 8.45 13.03
N ASP A 179 3.96 8.98 13.30
CA ASP A 179 4.24 9.91 14.39
C ASP A 179 4.41 11.35 13.88
N ASP A 180 5.08 11.52 12.74
CA ASP A 180 5.32 12.80 12.08
C ASP A 180 4.43 12.93 10.85
N VAL A 181 3.21 13.43 11.06
CA VAL A 181 2.19 13.65 10.02
C VAL A 181 1.86 15.13 9.95
N ALA A 182 1.94 15.74 8.77
CA ALA A 182 1.50 17.11 8.59
C ALA A 182 -0.01 17.25 8.85
N GLY A 183 -0.44 18.31 9.52
CA GLY A 183 -1.87 18.53 9.81
C GLY A 183 -2.78 18.44 8.58
N PRO A 184 -2.45 19.05 7.42
CA PRO A 184 -3.23 18.87 6.19
C PRO A 184 -3.33 17.42 5.71
N MET A 185 -2.26 16.61 5.89
CA MET A 185 -2.28 15.19 5.57
C MET A 185 -3.23 14.44 6.50
N LEU A 186 -3.19 14.73 7.81
CA LEU A 186 -4.10 14.11 8.79
C LEU A 186 -5.57 14.45 8.48
N VAL A 187 -5.87 15.68 8.06
CA VAL A 187 -7.21 16.06 7.59
C VAL A 187 -7.64 15.23 6.38
N ALA A 188 -6.74 15.02 5.41
CA ALA A 188 -7.02 14.20 4.23
C ALA A 188 -7.24 12.72 4.60
N ILE A 189 -6.45 12.18 5.54
CA ILE A 189 -6.60 10.83 6.11
C ILE A 189 -7.99 10.69 6.72
N HIS A 190 -8.42 11.59 7.61
CA HIS A 190 -9.76 11.53 8.21
C HIS A 190 -10.89 11.62 7.17
N ALA A 191 -10.72 12.47 6.16
CA ALA A 191 -11.68 12.57 5.06
C ALA A 191 -11.79 11.26 4.27
N LEU A 192 -10.67 10.57 4.03
CA LEU A 192 -10.65 9.27 3.37
C LEU A 192 -11.25 8.16 4.24
N VAL A 193 -10.94 8.14 5.54
CA VAL A 193 -11.56 7.25 6.54
C VAL A 193 -13.08 7.35 6.47
N HIS A 194 -13.61 8.57 6.52
CA HIS A 194 -15.06 8.79 6.43
C HIS A 194 -15.62 8.37 5.07
N ARG A 195 -14.94 8.73 3.98
CA ARG A 195 -15.39 8.46 2.61
C ARG A 195 -15.48 6.97 2.31
N LEU A 196 -14.47 6.19 2.70
CA LEU A 196 -14.43 4.73 2.52
C LEU A 196 -15.23 3.99 3.59
N GLY A 197 -15.69 4.70 4.64
CA GLY A 197 -16.32 4.10 5.80
C GLY A 197 -15.42 3.06 6.46
N LEU A 198 -14.12 3.39 6.63
CA LEU A 198 -13.18 2.50 7.31
C LEU A 198 -13.68 2.22 8.73
N TYR A 199 -13.51 0.98 9.18
CA TYR A 199 -14.04 0.57 10.47
C TYR A 199 -13.32 1.31 11.60
N GLY A 200 -14.11 1.88 12.52
CA GLY A 200 -13.59 2.40 13.79
C GLY A 200 -13.32 1.28 14.78
N GLU A 201 -12.61 1.61 15.84
CA GLU A 201 -12.24 0.71 16.93
C GLU A 201 -12.51 1.33 18.30
N GLN A 202 -12.56 0.48 19.32
CA GLN A 202 -12.64 0.90 20.72
C GLN A 202 -11.24 1.13 21.25
N LEU A 203 -11.05 2.19 22.03
CA LEU A 203 -9.75 2.63 22.53
C LEU A 203 -9.66 2.38 24.04
N GLU A 204 -9.06 1.26 24.42
CA GLU A 204 -8.90 0.94 25.85
C GLU A 204 -7.80 1.79 26.51
N GLY A 205 -8.17 2.50 27.59
CA GLY A 205 -7.23 3.26 28.42
C GLY A 205 -6.82 4.62 27.87
N ALA A 206 -7.41 5.06 26.74
CA ALA A 206 -7.25 6.39 26.20
C ALA A 206 -8.18 7.41 26.90
N VAL A 207 -8.03 8.69 26.56
CA VAL A 207 -8.91 9.78 27.05
C VAL A 207 -10.31 9.72 26.40
N VAL A 208 -10.42 9.04 25.27
CA VAL A 208 -11.62 8.86 24.44
C VAL A 208 -11.92 7.38 24.30
N ASP A 209 -13.19 7.00 24.17
CA ASP A 209 -13.61 5.59 24.20
C ASP A 209 -13.52 4.91 22.82
N ASP A 210 -13.58 5.68 21.72
CA ASP A 210 -13.56 5.13 20.36
C ASP A 210 -13.02 6.10 19.29
N SER A 211 -12.91 5.61 18.04
CA SER A 211 -12.45 6.42 16.91
C SER A 211 -13.33 7.64 16.60
N ALA A 212 -14.65 7.57 16.85
CA ALA A 212 -15.55 8.68 16.53
C ALA A 212 -15.37 9.83 17.52
N GLU A 213 -15.29 9.53 18.82
CA GLU A 213 -14.92 10.49 19.85
C GLU A 213 -13.53 11.05 19.62
N LEU A 214 -12.57 10.19 19.24
CA LEU A 214 -11.22 10.59 18.88
C LEU A 214 -11.23 11.66 17.79
N PHE A 215 -11.90 11.43 16.66
CA PHE A 215 -11.91 12.38 15.55
C PHE A 215 -12.66 13.68 15.88
N GLY A 216 -13.69 13.60 16.72
CA GLY A 216 -14.47 14.76 17.18
C GLY A 216 -13.81 15.60 18.28
N HIS A 217 -12.73 15.13 18.90
CA HIS A 217 -12.15 15.79 20.06
C HIS A 217 -11.50 17.15 19.71
N PRO A 218 -11.57 18.18 20.58
CA PRO A 218 -10.89 19.46 20.32
C PRO A 218 -9.37 19.36 20.17
N ALA A 219 -8.76 18.26 20.63
CA ALA A 219 -7.32 18.00 20.58
C ALA A 219 -6.89 17.13 19.38
N THR A 220 -7.81 16.76 18.48
CA THR A 220 -7.56 15.89 17.31
C THR A 220 -6.46 16.39 16.38
N TYR A 221 -6.20 17.70 16.34
CA TYR A 221 -5.17 18.30 15.51
C TYR A 221 -4.22 19.12 16.36
N TYR A 222 -2.92 18.92 16.14
CA TYR A 222 -1.79 19.60 16.78
C TYR A 222 -1.69 19.47 18.30
N ARG A 223 -2.50 18.60 18.92
CA ARG A 223 -2.54 18.33 20.36
C ARG A 223 -2.85 16.87 20.67
N ARG A 224 -2.62 15.96 19.71
CA ARG A 224 -3.02 14.55 19.85
C ARG A 224 -2.28 13.84 20.98
N GLU A 225 -1.11 14.33 21.38
CA GLU A 225 -0.37 13.85 22.54
C GLU A 225 -1.19 13.94 23.84
N GLU A 226 -2.15 14.86 23.94
CA GLU A 226 -3.06 14.99 25.09
C GLU A 226 -4.08 13.85 25.18
N LEU A 227 -4.27 13.08 24.09
CA LEU A 227 -5.25 11.98 24.00
C LEU A 227 -4.67 10.63 24.41
N LEU A 228 -3.35 10.57 24.59
CA LEU A 228 -2.65 9.35 24.97
C LEU A 228 -2.93 8.98 26.43
N PRO A 229 -2.91 7.67 26.76
CA PRO A 229 -3.00 7.22 28.15
C PRO A 229 -1.92 7.88 29.02
N ALA A 230 -2.33 8.51 30.11
CA ALA A 230 -1.38 8.99 31.12
C ALA A 230 -0.76 7.78 31.85
N PHE A 231 0.54 7.54 31.67
CA PHE A 231 1.23 6.51 32.44
C PHE A 231 1.25 6.90 33.93
N LYS A 232 0.61 6.09 34.80
CA LYS A 232 0.98 6.05 36.22
C LYS A 232 2.38 5.44 36.30
N SER A 233 3.40 6.27 36.46
CA SER A 233 4.78 5.81 36.47
C SER A 233 5.05 4.81 37.59
N ASN A 234 5.57 3.64 37.26
CA ASN A 234 6.28 2.81 38.23
C ASN A 234 7.63 3.49 38.52
N GLU A 235 7.70 4.25 39.61
CA GLU A 235 8.88 5.05 40.02
C GLU A 235 10.19 4.24 40.03
N ALA A 236 10.12 2.94 40.34
CA ALA A 236 11.29 2.07 40.44
C ALA A 236 12.05 1.81 39.11
N LEU A 237 11.40 1.95 37.95
CA LEU A 237 12.04 1.83 36.63
C LEU A 237 12.60 3.17 36.12
N ARG A 238 12.04 4.29 36.60
CA ARG A 238 12.44 5.68 36.24
C ARG A 238 13.85 6.02 36.73
N GLU A 239 14.19 5.67 37.97
CA GLU A 239 15.51 5.99 38.54
C GLU A 239 16.64 5.14 37.95
N ARG A 240 16.36 3.89 37.57
CA ARG A 240 17.41 2.92 37.25
C ARG A 240 17.98 3.02 35.84
N PHE A 241 17.25 3.59 34.89
CA PHE A 241 17.65 3.62 33.47
C PHE A 241 17.62 5.00 32.80
N PHE A 242 16.85 5.98 33.31
CA PHE A 242 16.55 7.19 32.53
C PHE A 242 16.66 8.54 33.26
N GLY A 243 17.42 8.62 34.36
CA GLY A 243 17.92 9.90 34.88
C GLY A 243 16.84 10.98 35.10
N GLY A 244 15.65 10.60 35.56
CA GLY A 244 14.63 11.53 36.03
C GLY A 244 13.85 12.33 34.97
N VAL A 245 14.00 12.08 33.66
CA VAL A 245 13.20 12.78 32.64
C VAL A 245 11.92 12.01 32.37
N GLU A 246 10.77 12.68 32.49
CA GLU A 246 9.48 12.18 32.03
C GLU A 246 9.54 11.97 30.51
N LYS A 247 9.63 10.70 30.09
CA LYS A 247 9.60 10.39 28.66
C LYS A 247 8.15 10.34 28.22
N PRO A 248 7.75 11.16 27.23
CA PRO A 248 6.46 10.98 26.58
C PRO A 248 6.37 9.56 25.97
N VAL A 249 5.14 9.11 25.71
CA VAL A 249 4.87 7.82 25.05
C VAL A 249 5.64 7.70 23.72
N PHE A 250 5.87 8.84 23.06
CA PHE A 250 6.65 8.94 21.85
C PHE A 250 8.09 9.40 22.11
N THR A 251 9.03 8.89 21.30
CA THR A 251 10.41 9.39 21.24
C THR A 251 10.61 10.47 20.18
N THR A 252 9.55 10.86 19.47
CA THR A 252 9.56 11.86 18.40
C THR A 252 9.33 13.28 18.91
N SER A 253 9.92 14.27 18.26
CA SER A 253 9.66 15.69 18.50
C SER A 253 8.44 16.23 17.75
N ASN A 254 7.86 15.43 16.84
CA ASN A 254 6.81 15.87 15.90
C ASN A 254 5.46 15.18 16.12
N GLY A 255 5.25 14.56 17.30
CA GLY A 255 4.10 13.71 17.62
C GLY A 255 2.74 14.41 17.74
N GLN A 256 2.60 15.66 17.33
CA GLN A 256 1.38 16.46 17.57
C GLN A 256 0.18 16.04 16.71
N ASN A 257 0.44 15.27 15.65
CA ASN A 257 -0.54 14.78 14.68
C ASN A 257 -0.38 13.28 14.41
N HIS A 258 0.14 12.51 15.38
CA HIS A 258 0.37 11.09 15.20
C HIS A 258 -0.95 10.34 14.91
N LEU A 259 -0.87 9.33 14.05
CA LEU A 259 -1.95 8.38 13.78
C LEU A 259 -2.16 7.50 15.01
N ILE A 260 -3.41 7.23 15.34
CA ILE A 260 -3.81 6.43 16.51
C ILE A 260 -4.54 5.17 16.09
N THR A 261 -5.40 5.27 15.08
CA THR A 261 -6.33 4.20 14.69
C THR A 261 -5.83 3.39 13.49
N PHE A 262 -6.27 2.15 13.38
CA PHE A 262 -6.06 1.32 12.20
C PHE A 262 -6.61 1.99 10.93
N GLY A 263 -7.78 2.63 11.04
CA GLY A 263 -8.36 3.39 9.93
C GLY A 263 -7.44 4.51 9.44
N GLU A 264 -6.81 5.25 10.35
CA GLU A 264 -5.82 6.27 9.99
C GLU A 264 -4.55 5.70 9.34
N VAL A 265 -4.08 4.52 9.78
CA VAL A 265 -2.89 3.87 9.19
C VAL A 265 -3.17 3.30 7.79
N MET A 266 -4.41 2.86 7.53
CA MET A 266 -4.80 2.29 6.24
C MET A 266 -5.18 3.33 5.18
N ALA A 267 -5.51 4.57 5.59
CA ALA A 267 -5.87 5.68 4.72
C ALA A 267 -4.64 6.44 4.20
#